data_AF-A0A849J1M6-F1
#
_entry.id   AF-A0A849J1M6-F1
#
_cell.length_a   1.000
_cell.length_b   1.000
_cell.length_c   1.000
_cell.angle_alpha   90.00
_cell.angle_beta   90.00
_cell.angle_gamma   90.00
#
_symmetry.space_group_name_H-M   'P 1'
#
loop_
_entity.id
_entity.type
_entity.pdbx_description
1 polymer ?
#
loop_
_entity_poly.entity_id
_entity_poly.type
_entity_poly.pdbx_seq_one_letter_code
_entity_poly.pdbx_strand_id
1 'polypeptide(L)' 'MCMSCGCGEPHADHGDAAHITFQTLKKAADAAEISPEEAARNIVESLKNV' A
#
# COMPACT_ATOMS: atom_id res chain seq x y z
N MET A 1 -0.45 3.07 9.27
CA MET A 1 -0.29 1.60 9.35
C MET A 1 0.81 1.23 8.39
N CYS A 2 1.92 0.62 8.80
CA CYS A 2 2.72 -0.11 7.81
C CYS A 2 1.73 -1.03 7.11
N MET A 3 1.57 -0.86 5.80
CA MET A 3 0.38 -1.33 5.07
C MET A 3 0.34 -2.86 5.03
N SER A 4 1.42 -3.52 5.43
CA SER A 4 1.53 -4.97 5.66
C SER A 4 1.23 -5.39 7.11
N CYS A 5 1.76 -4.69 8.11
CA CYS A 5 1.74 -5.14 9.52
C CYS A 5 0.56 -4.57 10.33
N GLY A 6 0.00 -3.42 9.95
CA GLY A 6 -1.10 -2.78 10.68
C GLY A 6 -0.67 -1.99 11.93
N CYS A 7 0.63 -1.88 12.22
CA CYS A 7 1.21 -1.24 13.42
C CYS A 7 0.96 0.27 13.59
N GLY A 8 0.17 0.91 12.73
CA GLY A 8 -0.09 2.34 12.80
C GLY A 8 0.93 3.25 12.11
N GLU A 9 2.12 2.78 11.73
CA GLU A 9 3.18 3.64 11.14
C GLU A 9 3.29 3.52 9.60
N PRO A 10 2.60 4.35 8.80
CA PRO A 10 2.47 4.12 7.36
C PRO A 10 3.75 4.29 6.55
N HIS A 11 4.76 4.98 7.06
CA HIS A 11 6.01 5.20 6.35
C HIS A 11 7.15 4.30 6.83
N ALA A 12 6.95 3.52 7.90
CA ALA A 12 7.99 2.67 8.49
C ALA A 12 7.99 1.28 7.83
N ASP A 13 9.17 0.84 7.41
CA ASP A 13 9.44 -0.53 6.96
C ASP A 13 10.01 -1.42 8.08
N HIS A 14 10.27 -0.84 9.26
CA HIS A 14 10.83 -1.51 10.44
C HIS A 14 12.11 -2.33 10.16
N GLY A 15 12.89 -1.93 9.15
CA GLY A 15 14.13 -2.62 8.77
C GLY A 15 13.93 -3.79 7.80
N ASP A 16 12.72 -4.04 7.31
CA ASP A 16 12.43 -5.03 6.26
C ASP A 16 11.82 -4.35 5.03
N ALA A 17 12.60 -4.28 3.95
CA ALA A 17 12.17 -3.67 2.68
C ALA A 17 11.00 -4.40 2.00
N ALA A 18 10.64 -5.61 2.42
CA ALA A 18 9.45 -6.31 1.92
C ALA A 18 8.13 -5.73 2.44
N HIS A 19 8.17 -4.88 3.47
CA HIS A 19 6.97 -4.22 4.00
C HIS A 19 6.42 -3.16 3.04
N ILE A 20 5.12 -3.23 2.78
CA ILE A 20 4.43 -2.23 1.97
C ILE A 20 4.25 -0.99 2.83
N THR A 21 4.96 0.07 2.49
CA THR A 21 4.78 1.40 3.07
C THR A 21 3.81 2.24 2.24
N PHE A 22 3.36 3.37 2.78
CA PHE A 22 2.61 4.38 2.05
C PHE A 22 3.37 4.89 0.82
N GLN A 23 4.70 4.93 0.86
CA GLN A 23 5.50 5.31 -0.31
C GLN A 23 5.33 4.31 -1.46
N THR A 24 5.19 3.02 -1.14
CA THR A 24 4.91 1.98 -2.14
C THR A 24 3.51 2.13 -2.71
N LEU A 25 2.50 2.34 -1.85
CA LEU A 25 1.13 2.60 -2.30
C LEU A 25 1.04 3.85 -3.17
N LYS A 26 1.70 4.95 -2.75
CA LYS A 26 1.70 6.21 -3.50
C LYS A 26 2.33 6.05 -4.88
N LYS A 27 3.47 5.36 -4.99
CA LYS A 27 4.10 5.07 -6.29
C LYS A 27 3.16 4.29 -7.22
N ALA A 28 2.45 3.30 -6.68
CA ALA A 28 1.48 2.54 -7.46
C ALA A 28 0.28 3.40 -7.91
N ALA A 29 -0.23 4.26 -7.01
CA ALA A 29 -1.30 5.20 -7.31
C ALA A 29 -0.90 6.24 -8.37
N ASP A 30 0.29 6.84 -8.23
CA ASP A 30 0.85 7.80 -9.17
C ASP A 30 1.01 7.16 -10.57
N ALA A 31 1.51 5.92 -10.65
CA ALA A 31 1.68 5.20 -11.91
C ALA A 31 0.36 4.85 -12.61
N ALA A 32 -0.73 4.75 -11.85
CA ALA A 32 -2.08 4.47 -12.35
C ALA A 32 -2.95 5.72 -12.49
N GLU A 33 -2.42 6.92 -12.21
CA GLU A 33 -3.12 8.21 -12.26
C GLU A 33 -4.39 8.27 -11.38
N ILE A 34 -4.36 7.60 -10.21
CA ILE A 34 -5.46 7.54 -9.24
C ILE A 34 -5.01 7.99 -7.85
N SER A 35 -5.97 8.17 -6.93
CA SER A 35 -5.66 8.46 -5.52
C SER A 35 -5.08 7.24 -4.78
N PRO A 36 -4.25 7.42 -3.74
CA PRO A 36 -3.80 6.32 -2.89
C PRO A 36 -4.96 5.51 -2.28
N GLU A 37 -6.05 6.18 -1.93
CA GLU A 37 -7.27 5.54 -1.43
C GLU A 37 -7.93 4.63 -2.47
N GLU A 38 -7.99 5.07 -3.72
CA GLU A 38 -8.51 4.26 -4.83
C GLU A 38 -7.58 3.08 -5.14
N ALA A 39 -6.26 3.30 -5.15
CA ALA A 39 -5.29 2.22 -5.31
C ALA A 39 -5.44 1.15 -4.21
N ALA A 40 -5.64 1.56 -2.95
CA ALA A 40 -5.90 0.64 -1.85
C ALA A 40 -7.19 -0.16 -2.03
N ARG A 41 -8.28 0.48 -2.49
CA ARG A 41 -9.54 -0.23 -2.82
C ARG A 41 -9.34 -1.24 -3.95
N ASN A 42 -8.65 -0.86 -5.02
CA ASN A 42 -8.38 -1.73 -6.15
C ASN A 42 -7.56 -2.96 -5.75
N ILE A 43 -6.59 -2.80 -4.83
CA ILE A 43 -5.83 -3.92 -4.26
C ILE A 43 -6.78 -4.89 -3.54
N VAL A 44 -7.62 -4.39 -2.62
CA VAL A 44 -8.56 -5.22 -1.86
C VAL A 44 -9.56 -5.95 -2.77
N GLU A 45 -10.08 -5.27 -3.79
CA GLU A 45 -10.98 -5.88 -4.77
C GLU A 45 -10.27 -6.94 -5.63
N SER A 46 -9.04 -6.66 -6.08
CA SER A 46 -8.25 -7.59 -6.89
C SER A 46 -7.86 -8.86 -6.11
N LEU A 47 -7.66 -8.74 -4.78
CA LEU A 47 -7.39 -9.89 -3.91
C LEU A 47 -8.54 -10.92 -3.88
N LYS A 48 -9.76 -10.56 -4.31
CA LYS A 48 -10.87 -11.51 -4.43
C LYS A 48 -10.75 -12.41 -5.67
N ASN A 49 -9.87 -12.06 -6.60
CA ASN A 49 -9.69 -12.73 -7.88
C ASN A 49 -8.36 -13.50 -7.98
N VAL A 50 -7.67 -13.70 -6.86
CA VAL A 50 -6.44 -14.51 -6.74
C VAL A 50 -6.68 -15.83 -6.02
#